data_AF-A0A285UMH1-F1
#
_entry.id   AF-A0A285UMH1-F1
#
_cell.length_a   1.000
_cell.length_b   1.000
_cell.length_c   1.000
_cell.angle_alpha   90.00
_cell.angle_beta   90.00
_cell.angle_gamma   90.00
#
_symmetry.space_group_name_H-M   'P 1'
#
loop_
_entity.id
_entity.type
_entity.pdbx_description
1 polymer ?
#
loop_
_entity_poly.entity_id
_entity_poly.type
_entity_poly.pdbx_seq_one_letter_code
_entity_poly.pdbx_strand_id
1 'polypeptide(L)'
;MEYQDVFVVTTYRLGEMYQCPAETLIWNFLEHEDEFVEGVHFYQLTAEELEFLEAQFPYEFVECSSPYLWTFEGMYKHAELLSGLEAWKAYVNLVYYHFSESEELKEAVHILENVTKQLEALYIYRICEKEWNAQ
;
A
#
# COMPACT_ATOMS: atom_id res chain seq x y z
N MET A 1 7.13 1.45 -11.57
CA MET A 1 7.63 1.10 -12.92
C MET A 1 6.62 0.18 -13.59
N GLU A 2 6.87 -0.25 -14.83
CA GLU A 2 5.99 -1.20 -15.54
C GLU A 2 6.76 -2.50 -15.77
N TYR A 3 6.12 -3.63 -15.48
CA TYR A 3 6.65 -4.98 -15.71
C TYR A 3 5.51 -5.84 -16.25
N GLN A 4 5.73 -6.46 -17.42
CA GLN A 4 4.71 -7.25 -18.13
C GLN A 4 3.38 -6.48 -18.32
N ASP A 5 3.47 -5.22 -18.75
CA ASP A 5 2.32 -4.31 -18.95
C ASP A 5 1.48 -4.03 -17.68
N VAL A 6 2.06 -4.30 -16.50
CA VAL A 6 1.44 -4.05 -15.19
C VAL A 6 2.27 -3.05 -14.40
N PHE A 7 1.60 -2.09 -13.76
CA PHE A 7 2.25 -1.20 -12.80
C PHE A 7 2.72 -1.98 -11.58
N VAL A 8 4.02 -1.87 -11.29
CA VAL A 8 4.66 -2.55 -10.17
C VAL A 8 5.61 -1.63 -9.41
N VAL A 9 5.85 -1.99 -8.15
CA VAL A 9 6.72 -1.26 -7.23
C VAL A 9 7.73 -2.21 -6.58
N THR A 10 8.97 -1.78 -6.42
CA THR A 10 10.00 -2.58 -5.72
C THR A 10 9.73 -2.62 -4.21
N THR A 11 10.28 -3.62 -3.53
CA THR A 11 10.13 -3.73 -2.06
C THR A 11 10.70 -2.50 -1.35
N TYR A 12 11.81 -1.94 -1.83
CA TYR A 12 12.40 -0.72 -1.27
C TYR A 12 11.43 0.46 -1.32
N ARG A 13 10.89 0.77 -2.51
CA ARG A 13 9.93 1.86 -2.68
C ARG A 13 8.65 1.64 -1.89
N LEU A 14 8.17 0.41 -1.81
CA LEU A 14 7.00 0.09 -1.01
C LEU A 14 7.24 0.40 0.47
N GLY A 15 8.44 0.09 0.97
CA GLY A 15 8.88 0.48 2.31
C GLY A 15 8.88 2.00 2.51
N GLU A 16 9.43 2.76 1.55
CA GLU A 16 9.40 4.22 1.58
C GLU A 16 7.97 4.79 1.64
N MET A 17 7.06 4.26 0.81
CA MET A 17 5.66 4.71 0.77
C MET A 17 4.92 4.42 2.09
N TYR A 18 5.13 3.24 2.67
CA TYR A 18 4.51 2.85 3.95
C TYR A 18 5.28 3.30 5.19
N GLN A 19 6.38 4.01 5.01
CA GLN A 19 7.26 4.48 6.09
C GLN A 19 7.69 3.34 7.01
N CYS A 20 8.00 2.19 6.42
CA CYS A 20 8.43 0.99 7.13
C CYS A 20 9.67 0.37 6.48
N PRO A 21 10.49 -0.40 7.24
CA PRO A 21 11.63 -1.11 6.66
C PRO A 21 11.17 -2.12 5.60
N ALA A 22 11.93 -2.24 4.52
CA ALA A 22 11.67 -3.20 3.45
C ALA A 22 11.64 -4.64 4.00
N GLU A 23 12.47 -4.93 4.99
CA GLU A 23 12.50 -6.22 5.68
C GLU A 23 11.15 -6.55 6.32
N THR A 24 10.48 -5.58 6.94
CA THR A 24 9.16 -5.78 7.57
C THR A 24 8.13 -6.24 6.54
N LEU A 25 8.16 -5.67 5.33
CA LEU A 25 7.27 -6.08 4.24
C LEU A 25 7.53 -7.53 3.83
N ILE A 26 8.81 -7.91 3.69
CA ILE A 26 9.21 -9.27 3.33
C ILE A 26 8.82 -10.26 4.43
N TRP A 27 9.06 -9.94 5.70
CA TRP A 27 8.67 -10.81 6.82
C TRP A 27 7.16 -11.04 6.86
N ASN A 28 6.37 -9.97 6.74
CA ASN A 28 4.91 -10.08 6.70
C ASN A 28 4.43 -10.90 5.50
N PHE A 29 5.06 -10.70 4.32
CA PHE A 29 4.76 -11.50 3.14
C PHE A 29 5.05 -12.99 3.35
N LEU A 30 6.23 -13.33 3.88
CA LEU A 30 6.62 -14.73 4.11
C LEU A 30 5.77 -15.41 5.19
N GLU A 31 5.32 -14.68 6.21
CA GLU A 31 4.43 -15.22 7.24
C GLU A 31 3.01 -15.50 6.71
N HIS A 32 2.56 -14.74 5.71
CA HIS A 32 1.24 -14.84 5.09
C HIS A 32 1.31 -15.25 3.61
N GLU A 33 2.35 -16.00 3.22
CA GLU A 33 2.64 -16.27 1.80
C GLU A 33 1.47 -16.99 1.10
N ASP A 34 0.71 -17.80 1.83
CA ASP A 34 -0.47 -18.52 1.34
C ASP A 34 -1.62 -17.59 0.93
N GLU A 35 -1.62 -16.35 1.40
CA GLU A 35 -2.57 -15.33 1.02
C GLU A 35 -2.14 -14.54 -0.23
N PHE A 36 -0.88 -14.71 -0.68
CA PHE A 36 -0.34 -14.07 -1.87
C PHE A 36 -0.34 -15.02 -3.06
N VAL A 37 -0.39 -14.45 -4.25
CA VAL A 37 -0.56 -15.19 -5.51
C VAL A 37 0.33 -14.52 -6.53
N GLU A 38 1.30 -15.28 -7.03
CA GLU A 38 2.21 -14.79 -8.07
C GLU A 38 1.43 -14.44 -9.35
N GLY A 39 1.83 -13.34 -10.00
CA GLY A 39 1.14 -12.75 -11.15
C GLY A 39 -0.10 -11.92 -10.80
N VAL A 40 -0.61 -12.02 -9.56
CA VAL A 40 -1.74 -11.20 -9.08
C VAL A 40 -1.25 -10.17 -8.08
N HIS A 41 -0.60 -10.61 -7.01
CA HIS A 41 -0.14 -9.77 -5.91
C HIS A 41 1.32 -9.34 -6.10
N PHE A 42 2.14 -10.22 -6.65
CA PHE A 42 3.57 -9.97 -6.86
C PHE A 42 4.11 -10.71 -8.09
N TYR A 43 5.27 -10.29 -8.55
CA TYR A 43 6.13 -11.04 -9.47
C TYR A 43 7.45 -11.34 -8.78
N GLN A 44 7.91 -12.59 -8.85
CA GLN A 44 9.25 -12.97 -8.41
C GLN A 44 10.20 -12.95 -9.59
N LEU A 45 11.19 -12.07 -9.53
CA LEU A 45 12.22 -11.94 -10.54
C LEU A 45 13.21 -13.10 -10.47
N THR A 46 13.59 -13.61 -11.64
CA THR A 46 14.80 -14.43 -11.77
C THR A 46 16.06 -13.60 -11.50
N ALA A 47 17.18 -14.27 -11.22
CA ALA A 47 18.45 -13.58 -11.00
C ALA A 47 18.88 -12.71 -12.19
N GLU A 48 18.63 -13.18 -13.42
CA GLU A 48 18.95 -12.45 -14.65
C GLU A 48 18.06 -11.21 -14.83
N GLU A 49 16.75 -11.33 -14.52
CA GLU A 49 15.83 -10.19 -14.57
C GLU A 49 16.12 -9.16 -13.49
N LEU A 50 16.48 -9.60 -12.28
CA LEU A 50 16.88 -8.72 -11.20
C LEU A 50 18.13 -7.93 -11.56
N GLU A 51 19.19 -8.60 -12.03
CA GLU A 51 20.43 -7.92 -12.48
C GLU A 51 20.15 -6.90 -13.60
N PHE A 52 19.28 -7.26 -14.54
CA PHE A 52 18.87 -6.34 -15.61
C PHE A 52 18.13 -5.11 -15.06
N LEU A 53 17.17 -5.30 -14.17
CA LEU A 53 16.38 -4.20 -13.59
C LEU A 53 17.21 -3.33 -12.65
N GLU A 54 18.15 -3.89 -11.91
CA GLU A 54 19.12 -3.13 -11.10
C GLU A 54 19.99 -2.23 -11.98
N ALA A 55 20.43 -2.73 -13.13
CA ALA A 55 21.21 -1.93 -14.08
C ALA A 55 20.36 -0.83 -14.74
N GLN A 56 19.10 -1.11 -15.04
CA GLN A 56 18.19 -0.15 -15.68
C GLN A 56 17.65 0.92 -14.72
N PHE A 57 17.34 0.53 -13.48
CA PHE A 57 16.70 1.36 -12.46
C PHE A 57 17.50 1.35 -11.15
N PRO A 58 18.77 1.81 -11.15
CA PRO A 58 19.65 1.65 -9.99
C PRO A 58 19.06 2.21 -8.71
N TYR A 59 18.42 3.39 -8.77
CA TYR A 59 17.77 4.05 -7.63
C TYR A 59 16.64 3.26 -6.97
N GLU A 60 16.01 2.33 -7.69
CA GLU A 60 14.90 1.52 -7.17
C GLU A 60 15.36 0.33 -6.32
N PHE A 61 16.65 -0.02 -6.41
CA PHE A 61 17.24 -1.22 -5.80
C PHE A 61 18.48 -0.94 -4.91
N VAL A 62 18.98 0.32 -4.84
CA VAL A 62 20.22 0.68 -4.10
C VAL A 62 20.23 0.16 -2.66
N GLU A 63 19.12 0.30 -1.95
CA GLU A 63 19.04 0.02 -0.51
C GLU A 63 18.46 -1.38 -0.21
N CYS A 64 17.78 -2.00 -1.18
CA CYS A 64 17.21 -3.35 -1.02
C CYS A 64 17.06 -4.05 -2.39
N SER A 65 17.91 -5.05 -2.61
CA SER A 65 17.88 -5.95 -3.76
C SER A 65 16.93 -7.12 -3.50
N SER A 66 15.63 -6.80 -3.35
CA SER A 66 14.59 -7.82 -3.22
C SER A 66 14.17 -8.29 -4.62
N PRO A 67 13.97 -9.61 -4.83
CA PRO A 67 13.49 -10.13 -6.11
C PRO A 67 11.99 -9.89 -6.33
N TYR A 68 11.27 -9.28 -5.38
CA TYR A 68 9.82 -9.12 -5.48
C TYR A 68 9.42 -7.75 -5.99
N LEU A 69 8.52 -7.78 -6.98
CA LEU A 69 7.80 -6.63 -7.51
C LEU A 69 6.32 -6.71 -7.11
N TRP A 70 5.78 -5.64 -6.56
CA TRP A 70 4.44 -5.60 -5.98
C TRP A 70 3.44 -4.91 -6.90
N THR A 71 2.33 -5.58 -7.19
CA THR A 71 1.19 -4.99 -7.93
C THR A 71 0.31 -4.16 -7.00
N PHE A 72 -0.72 -3.49 -7.52
CA PHE A 72 -1.73 -2.82 -6.68
C PHE A 72 -2.40 -3.75 -5.67
N GLU A 73 -2.67 -4.99 -6.04
CA GLU A 73 -3.29 -5.98 -5.16
C GLU A 73 -2.29 -6.43 -4.08
N GLY A 74 -1.01 -6.58 -4.41
CA GLY A 74 0.02 -6.88 -3.39
C GLY A 74 0.22 -5.72 -2.42
N MET A 75 0.23 -4.49 -2.92
CA MET A 75 0.30 -3.29 -2.09
C MET A 75 -0.89 -3.19 -1.14
N TYR A 76 -2.11 -3.50 -1.61
CA TYR A 76 -3.30 -3.58 -0.76
C TYR A 76 -3.10 -4.57 0.41
N LYS A 77 -2.63 -5.79 0.12
CA LYS A 77 -2.35 -6.80 1.16
C LYS A 77 -1.30 -6.34 2.16
N HIS A 78 -0.26 -5.67 1.70
CA HIS A 78 0.73 -5.09 2.61
C HIS A 78 0.13 -4.00 3.51
N ALA A 79 -0.73 -3.13 2.98
CA ALA A 79 -1.43 -2.14 3.80
C ALA A 79 -2.34 -2.79 4.86
N GLU A 80 -3.01 -3.89 4.49
CA GLU A 80 -3.82 -4.70 5.40
C GLU A 80 -2.97 -5.31 6.53
N LEU A 81 -1.89 -5.99 6.18
CA LEU A 81 -0.98 -6.63 7.15
C LEU A 81 -0.27 -5.62 8.07
N LEU A 82 0.09 -4.44 7.56
CA LEU A 82 0.66 -3.38 8.40
C LEU A 82 -0.36 -2.79 9.37
N SER A 83 -1.66 -2.84 9.04
CA SER A 83 -2.78 -2.41 9.89
C SER A 83 -2.70 -0.96 10.41
N GLY A 84 -1.78 -0.15 9.89
CA GLY A 84 -1.54 1.23 10.29
C GLY A 84 -2.27 2.22 9.40
N LEU A 85 -2.82 3.29 10.00
CA LEU A 85 -3.51 4.36 9.24
C LEU A 85 -2.63 4.96 8.14
N GLU A 86 -1.32 5.10 8.39
CA GLU A 86 -0.38 5.66 7.42
C GLU A 86 -0.16 4.72 6.21
N ALA A 87 -0.16 3.40 6.41
CA ALA A 87 -0.07 2.45 5.31
C ALA A 87 -1.30 2.51 4.40
N TRP A 88 -2.49 2.59 5.00
CA TRP A 88 -3.74 2.78 4.25
C TRP A 88 -3.78 4.11 3.50
N LYS A 89 -3.38 5.22 4.13
CA LYS A 89 -3.29 6.53 3.47
C LYS A 89 -2.35 6.50 2.27
N ALA A 90 -1.18 5.90 2.43
CA ALA A 90 -0.21 5.78 1.33
C ALA A 90 -0.76 4.95 0.17
N TYR A 91 -1.45 3.83 0.46
CA TYR A 91 -2.12 3.03 -0.57
C TYR A 91 -3.19 3.84 -1.32
N VAL A 92 -4.09 4.52 -0.60
CA VAL A 92 -5.14 5.36 -1.19
C VAL A 92 -4.55 6.47 -2.06
N ASN A 93 -3.49 7.14 -1.59
CA ASN A 93 -2.81 8.19 -2.36
C ASN A 93 -2.19 7.64 -3.66
N LEU A 94 -1.60 6.43 -3.61
CA LEU A 94 -1.04 5.78 -4.78
C LEU A 94 -2.13 5.47 -5.82
N VAL A 95 -3.24 4.87 -5.37
CA VAL A 95 -4.41 4.58 -6.22
C VAL A 95 -4.95 5.87 -6.82
N TYR A 96 -5.13 6.92 -6.01
CA TYR A 96 -5.60 8.21 -6.51
C TYR A 96 -4.67 8.82 -7.55
N TYR A 97 -3.35 8.77 -7.34
CA TYR A 97 -2.37 9.30 -8.29
C TYR A 97 -2.42 8.55 -9.63
N HIS A 98 -2.42 7.22 -9.58
CA HIS A 98 -2.35 6.38 -10.77
C HIS A 98 -3.65 6.39 -11.59
N PHE A 99 -4.79 6.50 -10.90
CA PHE A 99 -6.11 6.55 -11.52
C PHE A 99 -6.72 7.96 -11.44
N SER A 100 -5.88 9.00 -11.40
CA SER A 100 -6.31 10.40 -11.21
C SER A 100 -7.20 10.93 -12.33
N GLU A 101 -7.27 10.28 -13.48
CA GLU A 101 -8.19 10.62 -14.56
C GLU A 101 -9.57 9.96 -14.45
N SER A 102 -9.78 9.03 -13.50
CA SER A 102 -11.09 8.44 -13.23
C SER A 102 -11.93 9.35 -12.34
N GLU A 103 -13.00 9.91 -12.90
CA GLU A 103 -13.96 10.72 -12.17
C GLU A 103 -14.77 9.89 -11.16
N GLU A 104 -15.08 8.63 -11.49
CA GLU A 104 -15.78 7.71 -10.59
C GLU A 104 -14.96 7.42 -9.32
N LEU A 105 -13.64 7.24 -9.46
CA LEU A 105 -12.75 7.02 -8.33
C LEU A 105 -12.64 8.26 -7.45
N LYS A 106 -12.48 9.45 -8.05
CA LYS A 106 -12.45 10.72 -7.31
C LYS A 106 -13.72 10.91 -6.49
N GLU A 107 -14.89 10.65 -7.08
CA GLU A 107 -16.17 10.77 -6.40
C GLU A 107 -16.31 9.75 -5.25
N ALA A 108 -15.93 8.49 -5.49
CA ALA A 108 -15.95 7.46 -4.45
C ALA A 108 -15.04 7.81 -3.25
N VAL A 109 -13.81 8.26 -3.51
CA VAL A 109 -12.88 8.72 -2.47
C VAL A 109 -13.46 9.91 -1.71
N HIS A 110 -14.02 10.90 -2.40
CA HIS A 110 -14.63 12.07 -1.75
C HIS A 110 -15.80 11.70 -0.83
N ILE A 111 -16.66 10.78 -1.26
CA ILE A 111 -17.77 10.26 -0.44
C ILE A 111 -17.22 9.57 0.81
N LEU A 112 -16.22 8.69 0.67
CA LEU A 112 -15.61 7.97 1.79
C LEU A 112 -14.95 8.92 2.79
N GLU A 113 -14.24 9.95 2.33
CA GLU A 113 -13.65 10.98 3.18
C GLU A 113 -14.72 11.74 3.98
N ASN A 114 -15.83 12.11 3.34
CA ASN A 114 -16.92 12.81 4.01
C ASN A 114 -17.61 11.94 5.05
N VAL A 115 -17.87 10.66 4.73
CA VAL A 115 -18.44 9.69 5.69
C VAL A 115 -17.50 9.50 6.88
N THR A 116 -16.19 9.39 6.64
CA THR A 116 -15.20 9.21 7.70
C THR A 116 -15.22 10.41 8.67
N LYS A 117 -15.18 11.63 8.15
CA LYS A 117 -15.28 12.87 8.97
C LYS A 117 -16.57 12.92 9.79
N GLN A 118 -17.70 12.50 9.21
CA GLN A 118 -18.98 12.47 9.93
C GLN A 118 -18.99 11.42 11.04
N LEU A 119 -18.43 10.23 10.79
CA LEU A 119 -18.33 9.17 11.79
C LEU A 119 -17.41 9.58 12.96
N GLU A 120 -16.28 10.22 12.67
CA GLU A 120 -15.38 10.78 13.68
C GLU A 120 -16.10 11.81 14.55
N ALA A 121 -16.84 12.75 13.94
CA ALA A 121 -17.62 13.75 14.66
C ALA A 121 -18.70 13.12 15.56
N LEU A 122 -19.43 12.12 15.05
CA LEU A 122 -20.42 11.38 15.82
C LEU A 122 -19.79 10.59 16.97
N TYR A 123 -18.62 10.00 16.75
CA TYR A 123 -17.89 9.25 17.77
C TYR A 123 -17.47 10.18 18.93
N ILE A 124 -16.88 11.34 18.62
CA ILE A 124 -16.51 12.35 19.61
C ILE A 124 -17.74 12.82 20.39
N TYR A 125 -18.84 13.15 19.70
CA TYR A 125 -20.08 13.59 20.35
C TYR A 125 -20.59 12.56 21.37
N ARG A 126 -20.61 11.27 21.00
CA ARG A 126 -21.06 10.19 21.90
C ARG A 126 -20.16 10.01 23.13
N ILE A 127 -18.86 10.25 23.00
CA ILE A 127 -17.94 10.21 24.15
C ILE A 127 -18.27 11.37 25.09
N CYS A 128 -18.35 12.59 24.57
CA CYS A 128 -18.65 13.77 25.38
C CYS A 128 -20.02 13.68 26.08
N GLU A 129 -21.04 13.17 25.40
CA GLU A 129 -22.38 12.96 25.98
C GLU A 129 -22.35 11.97 27.15
N LYS A 130 -21.58 10.87 27.03
CA LYS A 130 -21.42 9.90 28.12
C LYS A 130 -20.71 10.49 29.33
N GLU A 131 -19.66 11.30 29.12
CA GLU A 131 -18.91 11.95 30.19
C GLU A 131 -19.75 13.00 30.92
N TRP A 132 -20.55 13.78 30.19
CA TRP A 132 -21.46 14.77 30.76
C TRP A 132 -22.55 14.13 31.62
N ASN A 133 -23.16 13.04 31.14
CA ASN A 133 -24.25 12.36 31.85
C ASN A 133 -23.77 11.49 33.04
N ALA A 134 -22.46 11.35 33.24
CA ALA A 134 -21.87 10.64 34.37
C ALA A 134 -21.52 11.56 35.56
N GLN A 135 -21.74 12.88 35.45
CA GLN A 135 -21.61 13.88 36.51
C GLN A 135 -22.96 14.17 37.18
#